data_AF-A0A1R4J260-F1
#
_entry.id   AF-A0A1R4J260-F1
#
_cell.length_a   1.000
_cell.length_b   1.000
_cell.length_c   1.000
_cell.angle_alpha   90.00
_cell.angle_beta   90.00
_cell.angle_gamma   90.00
#
_symmetry.space_group_name_H-M   'P 1'
#
loop_
_entity.id
_entity.type
_entity.pdbx_description
1 polymer ?
#
loop_
_entity_poly.entity_id
_entity_poly.type
_entity_poly.pdbx_seq_one_letter_code
_entity_poly.pdbx_strand_id
1 'polypeptide(L)'
;MITVVGGTYREINDDSLTHEIFGSGFRCCKYLLENNCSVKFHTSGNSEVEKYLNENVNAYNALSFELTPSSELIAFKYSFALDNPSIFPGLSNIKKTSGINIEADDVVAYGLLESDCRINSKRAVYDPQTAITPRKFSEFGTAEELVYIVNMSEASSIAESDDIDKIVEYFFKKEEVTAVIIKNGPYGATLYDGKKRHVIPSYITPQVHKIGSGDIFTASFAYYWMVKGLPIDVSASNASLSTAYFCDLQAYVDVHSLGLTSPYKETIPGDLSLKKIYLAAPFFTLADLILVEKIRNAFLAFGVNIFSPFHEVGLGIDKSVALKDLKGLDDADLVFCMFDHLDSGTLIESGYALATNKTIIGYHRTCNDDKLLMLSPGKLTLFDNLTTAIYHAIWNL
;
A
#
# COMPACT_ATOMS: atom_id res chain seq x y z
N MET A 1 -1.97 15.94 21.99
CA MET A 1 -1.36 16.56 20.79
C MET A 1 -0.31 15.59 20.30
N ILE A 2 -0.26 15.30 18.99
CA ILE A 2 0.76 14.45 18.40
C ILE A 2 1.71 15.32 17.57
N THR A 3 3.01 15.07 17.69
CA THR A 3 4.00 15.63 16.78
C THR A 3 4.19 14.68 15.60
N VAL A 4 3.98 15.15 14.38
CA VAL A 4 4.20 14.37 13.15
C VAL A 4 5.46 14.88 12.48
N VAL A 5 6.32 13.96 12.05
CA VAL A 5 7.50 14.26 11.23
C VAL A 5 7.38 13.45 9.96
N GLY A 6 7.43 14.10 8.80
CA GLY A 6 7.29 13.35 7.54
C GLY A 6 7.18 14.26 6.33
N GLY A 7 7.27 13.66 5.14
CA GLY A 7 7.30 14.39 3.89
C GLY A 7 5.95 14.97 3.48
N THR A 8 6.03 16.12 2.79
CA THR A 8 4.92 16.68 2.01
C THR A 8 5.33 16.73 0.54
N TYR A 9 4.80 15.81 -0.25
CA TYR A 9 5.29 15.56 -1.61
C TYR A 9 4.18 15.67 -2.64
N ARG A 10 4.58 15.94 -3.89
CA ARG A 10 3.68 15.83 -5.03
C ARG A 10 3.49 14.36 -5.39
N GLU A 11 2.26 13.92 -5.54
CA GLU A 11 1.91 12.56 -5.95
C GLU A 11 1.13 12.62 -7.27
N ILE A 12 1.59 11.86 -8.26
CA ILE A 12 1.01 11.80 -9.60
C ILE A 12 0.68 10.36 -9.92
N ASN A 13 -0.58 10.04 -10.21
CA ASN A 13 -0.97 8.70 -10.66
C ASN A 13 -1.54 8.79 -12.07
N ASP A 14 -0.84 8.22 -13.05
CA ASP A 14 -1.23 8.26 -14.46
C ASP A 14 -2.52 7.45 -14.72
N ASP A 15 -2.78 6.37 -13.96
CA ASP A 15 -3.98 5.55 -14.14
C ASP A 15 -5.26 6.32 -13.77
N SER A 16 -5.28 6.96 -12.60
CA SER A 16 -6.41 7.77 -12.11
C SER A 16 -6.38 9.24 -12.53
N LEU A 17 -5.33 9.68 -13.24
CA LEU A 17 -5.09 11.06 -13.65
C LEU A 17 -5.08 12.06 -12.47
N THR A 18 -4.62 11.61 -11.30
CA THR A 18 -4.60 12.44 -10.09
C THR A 18 -3.25 13.15 -9.93
N HIS A 19 -3.31 14.39 -9.43
CA HIS A 19 -2.15 15.23 -9.13
C HIS A 19 -2.40 15.94 -7.80
N GLU A 20 -1.75 15.47 -6.73
CA GLU A 20 -2.00 15.97 -5.37
C GLU A 20 -0.72 16.38 -4.66
N ILE A 21 -0.84 17.20 -3.62
CA ILE A 21 0.24 17.48 -2.66
C ILE A 21 -0.19 16.85 -1.34
N PHE A 22 0.44 15.74 -0.96
CA PHE A 22 0.18 15.03 0.30
C PHE A 22 1.48 14.53 0.89
N GLY A 23 1.97 13.34 0.48
CA GLY A 23 3.02 12.64 1.22
C GLY A 23 2.53 12.04 2.53
N SER A 24 3.35 11.13 3.08
CA SER A 24 3.01 10.35 4.28
C SER A 24 2.82 11.21 5.54
N GLY A 25 3.66 12.24 5.70
CA GLY A 25 3.58 13.16 6.83
C GLY A 25 2.26 13.94 6.85
N PHE A 26 1.91 14.59 5.74
CA PHE A 26 0.68 15.38 5.68
C PHE A 26 -0.57 14.49 5.70
N ARG A 27 -0.54 13.31 5.07
CA ARG A 27 -1.63 12.33 5.14
C ARG A 27 -1.91 11.86 6.57
N CYS A 28 -0.86 11.67 7.38
CA CYS A 28 -0.99 11.40 8.81
C CYS A 28 -1.65 12.58 9.55
N CYS A 29 -1.19 13.81 9.29
CA CYS A 29 -1.79 15.01 9.87
C CYS A 29 -3.28 15.08 9.56
N LYS A 30 -3.66 14.87 8.29
CA LYS A 30 -5.05 14.87 7.83
C LYS A 30 -5.88 13.85 8.61
N TYR A 31 -5.42 12.60 8.73
CA TYR A 31 -6.13 11.59 9.52
C TYR A 31 -6.37 12.04 10.96
N LEU A 32 -5.33 12.55 11.62
CA LEU A 32 -5.40 13.01 13.01
C LEU A 32 -6.37 14.18 13.18
N LEU A 33 -6.33 15.16 12.27
CA LEU A 33 -7.18 16.35 12.31
C LEU A 33 -8.65 16.03 12.08
N GLU A 34 -8.97 15.17 11.10
CA GLU A 34 -10.34 14.68 10.85
C GLU A 34 -10.92 13.94 12.06
N ASN A 35 -10.05 13.41 12.92
CA ASN A 35 -10.42 12.74 14.17
C ASN A 35 -10.19 13.61 15.41
N ASN A 36 -10.24 14.93 15.25
CA ASN A 36 -10.18 15.94 16.31
C ASN A 36 -8.92 15.87 17.20
N CYS A 37 -7.79 15.41 16.65
CA CYS A 37 -6.51 15.43 17.33
C CYS A 37 -5.71 16.69 16.93
N SER A 38 -5.14 17.39 17.91
CA SER A 38 -4.21 18.49 17.64
C SER A 38 -2.86 17.98 17.17
N VAL A 39 -2.33 18.59 16.11
CA VAL A 39 -1.12 18.16 15.41
C VAL A 39 -0.09 19.28 15.35
N LYS A 40 1.15 18.96 15.71
CA LYS A 40 2.33 19.77 15.37
C LYS A 40 3.11 19.05 14.27
N PHE A 41 3.12 19.61 13.07
CA PHE A 41 3.71 18.96 11.90
C PHE A 41 5.10 19.53 11.57
N HIS A 42 6.10 18.67 11.45
CA HIS A 42 7.43 19.03 10.97
C HIS A 42 7.67 18.38 9.61
N THR A 43 7.98 19.19 8.61
CA THR A 43 8.21 18.76 7.23
C THR A 43 9.29 19.59 6.58
N SER A 44 9.68 19.19 5.39
CA SER A 44 10.44 20.01 4.47
C SER A 44 9.65 20.29 3.21
N GLY A 45 9.97 21.37 2.53
CA GLY A 45 9.28 21.76 1.32
C GLY A 45 9.69 23.11 0.77
N ASN A 46 9.27 23.38 -0.46
CA ASN A 46 9.44 24.67 -1.11
C ASN A 46 8.25 25.60 -0.80
N SER A 47 8.20 26.77 -1.46
CA SER A 47 7.11 27.74 -1.28
C SER A 47 5.73 27.23 -1.71
N GLU A 48 5.64 26.25 -2.61
CA GLU A 48 4.37 25.62 -3.00
C GLU A 48 3.82 24.77 -1.85
N VAL A 49 4.68 23.97 -1.21
CA VAL A 49 4.34 23.22 0.01
C VAL A 49 3.93 24.15 1.13
N GLU A 50 4.72 25.20 1.38
CA GLU A 50 4.43 26.17 2.44
C GLU A 50 3.06 26.85 2.23
N LYS A 51 2.76 27.27 0.99
CA LYS A 51 1.45 27.85 0.68
C LYS A 51 0.32 26.85 0.92
N TYR A 52 0.48 25.62 0.44
CA TYR A 52 -0.51 24.55 0.62
C TYR A 52 -0.78 24.25 2.10
N LEU A 53 0.27 24.18 2.93
CA LEU A 53 0.12 23.94 4.37
C LEU A 53 -0.53 25.12 5.10
N ASN A 54 -0.21 26.35 4.72
CA ASN A 54 -0.87 27.55 5.28
C ASN A 54 -2.38 27.57 4.98
N GLU A 55 -2.80 27.15 3.77
CA GLU A 55 -4.22 26.99 3.44
C GLU A 55 -4.90 25.95 4.35
N ASN A 56 -4.21 24.86 4.67
CA ASN A 56 -4.71 23.84 5.59
C ASN A 56 -4.75 24.28 7.06
N VAL A 57 -3.80 25.12 7.52
CA VAL A 57 -3.88 25.73 8.86
C VAL A 57 -5.14 26.59 8.99
N ASN A 58 -5.53 27.31 7.93
CA ASN A 58 -6.77 28.09 7.94
C ASN A 58 -8.03 27.21 8.01
N ALA A 59 -7.98 25.98 7.46
CA ALA A 59 -9.08 25.02 7.54
C ALA A 59 -9.11 24.26 8.88
N TYR A 60 -7.94 24.04 9.50
CA TYR A 60 -7.78 23.26 10.72
C TYR A 60 -7.08 24.06 11.81
N ASN A 61 -7.85 24.66 12.72
CA ASN A 61 -7.31 25.39 13.88
C ASN A 61 -6.40 24.53 14.78
N ALA A 62 -6.52 23.21 14.71
CA ALA A 62 -5.74 22.25 15.50
C ALA A 62 -4.43 21.83 14.82
N LEU A 63 -4.11 22.39 13.64
CA LEU A 63 -2.86 22.18 12.91
C LEU A 63 -1.92 23.36 13.13
N SER A 64 -0.69 23.05 13.54
CA SER A 64 0.45 23.96 13.39
C SER A 64 1.58 23.22 12.67
N PHE A 65 2.44 23.93 11.94
CA PHE A 65 3.57 23.31 11.27
C PHE A 65 4.86 24.13 11.37
N GLU A 66 5.99 23.42 11.31
CA GLU A 66 7.33 23.96 11.10
C GLU A 66 7.88 23.38 9.80
N LEU A 67 8.22 24.25 8.86
CA LEU A 67 8.74 23.86 7.56
C LEU A 67 10.22 24.20 7.46
N THR A 68 11.03 23.19 7.18
CA THR A 68 12.43 23.38 6.77
C THR A 68 12.47 23.68 5.27
N PRO A 69 12.99 24.85 4.84
CA PRO A 69 12.99 25.20 3.42
C PRO A 69 13.82 24.23 2.57
N SER A 70 13.24 23.80 1.46
CA SER A 70 13.91 23.05 0.39
C SER A 70 13.78 23.79 -0.95
N SER A 71 14.71 23.53 -1.88
CA SER A 71 14.69 24.19 -3.20
C SER A 71 13.78 23.49 -4.21
N GLU A 72 13.28 22.30 -3.90
CA GLU A 72 12.65 21.39 -4.86
C GLU A 72 11.34 20.86 -4.28
N LEU A 73 10.32 20.75 -5.13
CA LEU A 73 9.12 19.98 -4.81
C LEU A 73 9.34 18.55 -5.30
N ILE A 74 9.63 17.64 -4.36
CA ILE A 74 9.83 16.24 -4.68
C ILE A 74 8.50 15.63 -5.12
N ALA A 75 8.53 14.89 -6.22
CA ALA A 75 7.37 14.24 -6.81
C ALA A 75 7.54 12.73 -6.92
N PHE A 76 6.50 12.00 -6.55
CA PHE A 76 6.35 10.57 -6.75
C PHE A 76 5.35 10.36 -7.89
N LYS A 77 5.80 9.74 -8.97
CA LYS A 77 4.99 9.46 -10.15
C LYS A 77 4.78 7.96 -10.32
N TYR A 78 3.51 7.54 -10.33
CA TYR A 78 3.07 6.16 -10.47
C TYR A 78 2.43 5.95 -11.84
N SER A 79 2.74 4.84 -12.53
CA SER A 79 1.90 4.44 -13.68
C SER A 79 0.53 3.96 -13.22
N PHE A 80 0.48 3.24 -12.10
CA PHE A 80 -0.72 2.84 -11.37
C PHE A 80 -0.37 2.60 -9.90
N ALA A 81 -1.36 2.46 -9.02
CA ALA A 81 -1.14 2.56 -7.57
C ALA A 81 -0.31 1.43 -6.90
N LEU A 82 -0.02 0.31 -7.59
CA LEU A 82 0.90 -0.74 -7.11
C LEU A 82 2.27 -0.71 -7.79
N ASP A 83 2.48 0.22 -8.73
CA ASP A 83 3.77 0.39 -9.39
C ASP A 83 4.80 0.99 -8.44
N ASN A 84 6.09 0.72 -8.70
CA ASN A 84 7.16 1.44 -8.04
C ASN A 84 7.22 2.88 -8.60
N PRO A 85 7.10 3.92 -7.75
CA PRO A 85 7.07 5.28 -8.25
C PRO A 85 8.44 5.72 -8.80
N SER A 86 8.40 6.48 -9.88
CA SER A 86 9.52 7.31 -10.28
C SER A 86 9.58 8.56 -9.40
N ILE A 87 10.75 8.82 -8.81
CA ILE A 87 10.95 9.96 -7.90
C ILE A 87 11.67 11.08 -8.65
N PHE A 88 11.16 12.32 -8.54
CA PHE A 88 11.71 13.50 -9.19
C PHE A 88 11.98 14.63 -8.18
N PRO A 89 13.20 15.21 -8.15
CA PRO A 89 14.38 14.71 -8.85
C PRO A 89 14.79 13.33 -8.32
N GLY A 90 15.55 12.58 -9.12
CA GLY A 90 16.02 11.25 -8.69
C GLY A 90 16.75 11.31 -7.35
N LEU A 91 16.67 10.25 -6.55
CA LEU A 91 17.14 10.21 -5.15
C LEU A 91 18.55 10.77 -4.94
N SER A 92 19.49 10.52 -5.85
CA SER A 92 20.87 11.01 -5.78
C SER A 92 21.02 12.53 -5.98
N ASN A 93 20.00 13.17 -6.55
CA ASN A 93 19.99 14.58 -6.89
C ASN A 93 19.17 15.42 -5.90
N ILE A 94 18.50 14.77 -4.95
CA ILE A 94 17.74 15.46 -3.90
C ILE A 94 18.74 16.19 -3.00
N LYS A 95 18.62 17.52 -2.94
CA LYS A 95 19.48 18.34 -2.08
C LYS A 95 19.08 18.19 -0.63
N LYS A 96 20.06 17.88 0.22
CA LYS A 96 19.84 17.79 1.67
C LYS A 96 19.61 19.17 2.28
N THR A 97 18.65 19.25 3.19
CA THR A 97 18.33 20.44 3.96
C THR A 97 19.06 20.44 5.31
N SER A 98 18.83 21.47 6.12
CA SER A 98 19.16 21.42 7.55
C SER A 98 18.41 20.30 8.26
N GLY A 99 19.00 19.79 9.34
CA GLY A 99 18.36 18.78 10.18
C GLY A 99 17.20 19.35 11.01
N ILE A 100 16.23 18.50 11.30
CA ILE A 100 15.05 18.79 12.13
C ILE A 100 15.28 18.18 13.52
N ASN A 101 15.18 18.97 14.60
CA ASN A 101 15.27 18.46 15.96
C ASN A 101 13.89 18.46 16.61
N ILE A 102 13.51 17.34 17.20
CA ILE A 102 12.17 17.09 17.76
C ILE A 102 12.32 16.61 19.20
N GLU A 103 11.65 17.30 20.11
CA GLU A 103 11.46 16.89 21.48
C GLU A 103 9.96 16.99 21.80
N ALA A 104 9.31 15.84 21.99
CA ALA A 104 7.87 15.76 22.20
C ALA A 104 7.47 14.44 22.86
N ASP A 105 6.38 14.43 23.62
CA ASP A 105 5.92 13.20 24.28
C ASP A 105 5.49 12.12 23.29
N ASP A 106 4.65 12.46 22.30
CA ASP A 106 4.11 11.54 21.30
C ASP A 106 4.54 11.94 19.89
N VAL A 107 5.24 11.04 19.20
CA VAL A 107 5.76 11.29 17.84
C VAL A 107 5.31 10.22 16.85
N VAL A 108 4.82 10.63 15.69
CA VAL A 108 4.70 9.76 14.50
C VAL A 108 5.74 10.20 13.49
N ALA A 109 6.71 9.32 13.21
CA ALA A 109 7.82 9.60 12.32
C ALA A 109 7.68 8.81 11.02
N TYR A 110 7.79 9.52 9.91
CA TYR A 110 7.95 8.98 8.57
C TYR A 110 9.33 9.36 8.02
N GLY A 111 9.87 8.53 7.13
CA GLY A 111 11.08 8.87 6.38
C GLY A 111 10.92 10.18 5.60
N LEU A 112 11.96 11.01 5.64
CA LEU A 112 12.12 12.23 4.82
C LEU A 112 13.27 12.01 3.82
N LEU A 113 13.06 12.39 2.56
CA LEU A 113 14.07 12.21 1.51
C LEU A 113 15.17 13.27 1.58
N GLU A 114 14.79 14.51 1.90
CA GLU A 114 15.64 15.69 1.85
C GLU A 114 16.21 16.09 3.22
N SER A 115 15.66 15.57 4.32
CA SER A 115 16.02 16.03 5.67
C SER A 115 16.38 14.91 6.60
N ASP A 116 17.41 15.16 7.41
CA ASP A 116 17.70 14.34 8.57
C ASP A 116 16.91 14.83 9.77
N CYS A 117 16.49 13.91 10.62
CA CYS A 117 15.77 14.22 11.86
C CYS A 117 16.59 13.78 13.06
N ARG A 118 16.36 14.42 14.21
CA ARG A 118 16.75 13.93 15.53
C ARG A 118 15.54 13.96 16.43
N ILE A 119 15.15 12.81 16.98
CA ILE A 119 13.89 12.66 17.72
C ILE A 119 14.17 12.18 19.14
N ASN A 120 13.68 12.91 20.14
CA ASN A 120 13.59 12.43 21.51
C ASN A 120 12.12 12.46 21.95
N SER A 121 11.61 11.33 22.40
CA SER A 121 10.19 11.21 22.76
C SER A 121 9.91 10.21 23.86
N LYS A 122 8.70 10.27 24.44
CA LYS A 122 8.24 9.19 25.32
C LYS A 122 7.72 8.03 24.49
N ARG A 123 6.82 8.30 23.55
CA ARG A 123 6.25 7.30 22.64
C ARG A 123 6.50 7.68 21.20
N ALA A 124 6.96 6.71 20.40
CA ALA A 124 7.17 6.90 18.96
C ALA A 124 6.52 5.77 18.15
N VAL A 125 5.84 6.14 17.05
CA VAL A 125 5.48 5.23 15.96
C VAL A 125 6.34 5.60 14.76
N TYR A 126 7.09 4.64 14.21
CA TYR A 126 8.01 4.87 13.11
C TYR A 126 7.70 4.01 11.89
N ASP A 127 7.54 4.66 10.74
CA ASP A 127 7.36 4.08 9.42
C ASP A 127 8.46 4.59 8.47
N PRO A 128 9.46 3.76 8.11
CA PRO A 128 10.62 4.21 7.32
C PRO A 128 10.32 4.69 5.91
N GLN A 129 9.20 4.27 5.30
CA GLN A 129 8.75 4.66 3.95
C GLN A 129 9.71 4.32 2.79
N THR A 130 10.72 3.47 2.99
CA THR A 130 11.65 3.08 1.92
C THR A 130 12.28 1.72 2.15
N ALA A 131 12.33 0.90 1.09
CA ALA A 131 12.95 -0.41 1.09
C ALA A 131 14.45 -0.40 0.71
N ILE A 132 14.97 0.69 0.14
CA ILE A 132 16.30 0.68 -0.51
C ILE A 132 17.42 0.82 0.53
N THR A 133 17.18 1.54 1.63
CA THR A 133 18.04 1.59 2.83
C THR A 133 17.24 2.27 3.96
N PRO A 134 16.29 1.57 4.60
CA PRO A 134 15.53 2.15 5.69
C PRO A 134 16.48 2.48 6.85
N ARG A 135 16.45 3.72 7.33
CA ARG A 135 17.25 4.11 8.50
C ARG A 135 16.67 3.49 9.76
N LYS A 136 17.54 2.99 10.62
CA LYS A 136 17.17 2.49 11.94
C LYS A 136 16.83 3.67 12.85
N PHE A 137 15.80 3.57 13.65
CA PHE A 137 15.37 4.61 14.58
C PHE A 137 16.48 4.96 15.56
N SER A 138 17.22 3.95 16.05
CA SER A 138 18.39 4.13 16.91
C SER A 138 19.51 5.00 16.32
N GLU A 139 19.55 5.20 15.00
CA GLU A 139 20.53 6.09 14.34
C GLU A 139 20.17 7.58 14.47
N PHE A 140 18.91 7.90 14.78
CA PHE A 140 18.42 9.27 14.72
C PHE A 140 17.44 9.64 15.83
N GLY A 141 17.07 8.72 16.71
CA GLY A 141 16.19 9.04 17.82
C GLY A 141 16.20 8.05 18.95
N THR A 142 15.53 8.46 20.02
CA THR A 142 15.27 7.69 21.23
C THR A 142 13.82 7.83 21.64
N ALA A 143 13.21 6.74 22.09
CA ALA A 143 11.86 6.71 22.63
C ALA A 143 11.80 5.74 23.82
N GLU A 144 11.01 6.06 24.85
CA GLU A 144 10.76 5.14 25.97
C GLU A 144 9.91 3.94 25.53
N GLU A 145 8.93 4.19 24.65
CA GLU A 145 8.13 3.17 23.97
C GLU A 145 8.17 3.40 22.47
N LEU A 146 8.59 2.38 21.71
CA LEU A 146 8.78 2.47 20.26
C LEU A 146 7.98 1.39 19.55
N VAL A 147 7.15 1.78 18.58
CA VAL A 147 6.48 0.85 17.68
C VAL A 147 6.94 1.08 16.25
N TYR A 148 7.48 0.02 15.64
CA TYR A 148 7.77 0.02 14.21
C TYR A 148 6.56 -0.46 13.41
N ILE A 149 6.28 0.23 12.30
CA ILE A 149 5.30 -0.20 11.30
C ILE A 149 6.00 -0.27 9.94
N VAL A 150 6.29 -1.48 9.50
CA VAL A 150 7.13 -1.76 8.33
C VAL A 150 6.44 -2.74 7.39
N ASN A 151 6.80 -2.76 6.12
CA ASN A 151 6.53 -3.91 5.24
C ASN A 151 7.64 -4.98 5.38
N MET A 152 7.44 -6.15 4.79
CA MET A 152 8.43 -7.24 4.90
C MET A 152 9.80 -6.87 4.31
N SER A 153 9.85 -6.17 3.18
CA SER A 153 11.11 -5.75 2.55
C SER A 153 11.89 -4.76 3.42
N GLU A 154 11.19 -3.82 4.06
CA GLU A 154 11.78 -2.87 5.02
C GLU A 154 12.29 -3.60 6.26
N ALA A 155 11.49 -4.52 6.80
CA ALA A 155 11.86 -5.33 7.96
C ALA A 155 13.12 -6.18 7.69
N SER A 156 13.16 -6.86 6.54
CA SER A 156 14.32 -7.64 6.12
C SER A 156 15.56 -6.78 5.92
N SER A 157 15.40 -5.59 5.34
CA SER A 157 16.51 -4.66 5.10
C SER A 157 17.09 -4.10 6.40
N ILE A 158 16.24 -3.71 7.36
CA ILE A 158 16.67 -3.22 8.68
C ILE A 158 17.40 -4.32 9.47
N ALA A 159 16.84 -5.53 9.49
CA ALA A 159 17.36 -6.67 10.25
C ALA A 159 18.49 -7.43 9.54
N GLU A 160 18.74 -7.11 8.26
CA GLU A 160 19.70 -7.79 7.39
C GLU A 160 19.45 -9.32 7.34
N SER A 161 18.17 -9.73 7.27
CA SER A 161 17.74 -11.13 7.28
C SER A 161 16.39 -11.33 6.58
N ASP A 162 16.18 -12.47 5.94
CA ASP A 162 14.88 -12.89 5.38
C ASP A 162 14.13 -13.89 6.28
N ASP A 163 14.73 -14.26 7.42
CA ASP A 163 14.15 -15.18 8.39
C ASP A 163 13.29 -14.39 9.38
N ILE A 164 11.99 -14.65 9.39
CA ILE A 164 11.02 -13.90 10.20
C ILE A 164 11.34 -13.91 11.71
N ASP A 165 11.87 -15.02 12.23
CA ASP A 165 12.19 -15.12 13.66
C ASP A 165 13.40 -14.25 13.99
N LYS A 166 14.41 -14.21 13.10
CA LYS A 166 15.58 -13.33 13.23
C LYS A 166 15.22 -11.85 13.05
N ILE A 167 14.32 -11.54 12.12
CA ILE A 167 13.81 -10.19 11.91
C ILE A 167 13.14 -9.69 13.20
N VAL A 168 12.20 -10.46 13.74
CA VAL A 168 11.48 -10.09 14.96
C VAL A 168 12.45 -9.98 16.15
N GLU A 169 13.37 -10.93 16.30
CA GLU A 169 14.41 -10.89 17.33
C GLU A 169 15.27 -9.62 17.24
N TYR A 170 15.63 -9.19 16.03
CA TYR A 170 16.38 -7.96 15.79
C TYR A 170 15.66 -6.74 16.34
N PHE A 171 14.39 -6.54 15.98
CA PHE A 171 13.61 -5.39 16.44
C PHE A 171 13.54 -5.32 17.97
N PHE A 172 13.30 -6.44 18.65
CA PHE A 172 13.21 -6.45 20.12
C PHE A 172 14.57 -6.34 20.83
N LYS A 173 15.65 -6.88 20.27
CA LYS A 173 16.97 -6.91 20.94
C LYS A 173 17.90 -5.77 20.55
N LYS A 174 17.72 -5.17 19.37
CA LYS A 174 18.61 -4.13 18.82
C LYS A 174 17.95 -2.77 18.76
N GLU A 175 16.69 -2.72 18.33
CA GLU A 175 15.91 -1.48 18.33
C GLU A 175 15.09 -1.29 19.60
N GLU A 176 15.09 -2.28 20.51
CA GLU A 176 14.41 -2.24 21.82
C GLU A 176 12.94 -1.83 21.74
N VAL A 177 12.24 -2.29 20.68
CA VAL A 177 10.86 -1.89 20.42
C VAL A 177 9.89 -2.46 21.46
N THR A 178 8.82 -1.71 21.74
CA THR A 178 7.64 -2.20 22.45
C THR A 178 6.87 -3.19 21.57
N ALA A 179 6.73 -2.89 20.27
CA ALA A 179 6.10 -3.78 19.30
C ALA A 179 6.60 -3.51 17.87
N VAL A 180 6.43 -4.50 16.99
CA VAL A 180 6.64 -4.32 15.55
C VAL A 180 5.45 -4.88 14.78
N ILE A 181 4.93 -4.09 13.84
CA ILE A 181 3.84 -4.46 12.95
C ILE A 181 4.39 -4.59 11.54
N ILE A 182 4.23 -5.78 10.95
CA ILE A 182 4.57 -6.05 9.55
C ILE A 182 3.31 -5.98 8.69
N LYS A 183 3.24 -4.98 7.82
CA LYS A 183 2.19 -4.76 6.81
C LYS A 183 2.30 -5.81 5.71
N ASN A 184 1.20 -6.53 5.46
CA ASN A 184 1.13 -7.62 4.46
C ASN A 184 0.16 -7.29 3.30
N GLY A 185 -0.11 -6.02 3.03
CA GLY A 185 -0.93 -5.58 1.88
C GLY A 185 -2.34 -6.19 1.89
N PRO A 186 -2.76 -6.94 0.84
CA PRO A 186 -4.09 -7.58 0.79
C PRO A 186 -4.29 -8.61 1.90
N TYR A 187 -3.22 -9.00 2.61
CA TYR A 187 -3.23 -9.99 3.68
C TYR A 187 -3.37 -9.42 5.11
N GLY A 188 -3.57 -8.11 5.24
CA GLY A 188 -3.68 -7.44 6.54
C GLY A 188 -2.30 -7.13 7.11
N ALA A 189 -2.10 -7.43 8.39
CA ALA A 189 -0.82 -7.21 9.05
C ALA A 189 -0.53 -8.27 10.12
N THR A 190 0.73 -8.37 10.53
CA THR A 190 1.15 -9.20 11.66
C THR A 190 1.76 -8.32 12.73
N LEU A 191 1.17 -8.33 13.92
CA LEU A 191 1.70 -7.65 15.09
C LEU A 191 2.53 -8.63 15.92
N TYR A 192 3.73 -8.20 16.31
CA TYR A 192 4.55 -8.85 17.31
C TYR A 192 4.65 -7.95 18.55
N ASP A 193 4.26 -8.50 19.70
CA ASP A 193 4.34 -7.88 21.04
C ASP A 193 5.16 -8.83 21.93
N GLY A 194 6.47 -8.57 21.99
CA GLY A 194 7.46 -9.50 22.52
C GLY A 194 7.41 -10.87 21.82
N LYS A 195 7.03 -11.91 22.57
CA LYS A 195 6.89 -13.28 22.05
C LYS A 195 5.50 -13.58 21.48
N LYS A 196 4.54 -12.68 21.62
CA LYS A 196 3.18 -12.90 21.14
C LYS A 196 3.06 -12.45 19.69
N ARG A 197 2.45 -13.29 18.87
CA ARG A 197 2.12 -13.00 17.47
C ARG A 197 0.61 -12.86 17.34
N HIS A 198 0.18 -11.73 16.79
CA HIS A 198 -1.22 -11.42 16.53
C HIS A 198 -1.42 -11.21 15.03
N VAL A 199 -2.39 -11.92 14.45
CA VAL A 199 -2.78 -11.70 13.05
C VAL A 199 -3.84 -10.61 13.04
N ILE A 200 -3.58 -9.56 12.29
CA ILE A 200 -4.50 -8.44 12.08
C ILE A 200 -5.15 -8.66 10.71
N PRO A 201 -6.48 -8.82 10.64
CA PRO A 201 -7.15 -9.12 9.38
C PRO A 201 -7.05 -7.95 8.40
N SER A 202 -7.22 -8.24 7.11
CA SER A 202 -7.63 -7.24 6.13
C SER A 202 -9.14 -7.30 5.94
N TYR A 203 -9.67 -6.37 5.15
CA TYR A 203 -11.09 -6.25 4.87
C TYR A 203 -11.30 -6.14 3.36
N ILE A 204 -12.25 -6.90 2.84
CA ILE A 204 -12.62 -6.85 1.43
C ILE A 204 -13.45 -5.59 1.19
N THR A 205 -12.87 -4.63 0.49
CA THR A 205 -13.49 -3.35 0.13
C THR A 205 -13.99 -3.39 -1.32
N PRO A 206 -15.09 -2.71 -1.67
CA PRO A 206 -15.54 -2.56 -3.05
C PRO A 206 -14.51 -1.90 -3.98
N GLN A 207 -13.81 -0.88 -3.48
CA GLN A 207 -12.73 -0.18 -4.19
C GLN A 207 -11.42 -0.20 -3.38
N VAL A 208 -10.29 -0.02 -4.06
CA VAL A 208 -8.95 0.00 -3.43
C VAL A 208 -8.13 1.22 -3.84
N HIS A 209 -8.28 2.30 -3.08
CA HIS A 209 -7.39 3.47 -3.07
C HIS A 209 -6.10 3.15 -2.31
N LYS A 210 -5.10 2.66 -3.06
CA LYS A 210 -3.87 2.13 -2.45
C LYS A 210 -2.86 3.19 -2.01
N ILE A 211 -2.66 4.26 -2.78
CA ILE A 211 -1.65 5.29 -2.47
C ILE A 211 -2.00 5.90 -1.11
N GLY A 212 -1.06 5.84 -0.17
CA GLY A 212 -1.25 6.35 1.19
C GLY A 212 -1.95 5.42 2.19
N SER A 213 -2.47 4.27 1.77
CA SER A 213 -3.14 3.31 2.68
C SER A 213 -2.25 2.86 3.86
N GLY A 214 -0.94 2.72 3.63
CA GLY A 214 0.04 2.42 4.67
C GLY A 214 0.20 3.56 5.68
N ASP A 215 0.19 4.81 5.22
CA ASP A 215 0.27 5.99 6.08
C ASP A 215 -0.99 6.12 6.94
N ILE A 216 -2.16 5.78 6.38
CA ILE A 216 -3.41 5.74 7.13
C ILE A 216 -3.37 4.66 8.21
N PHE A 217 -2.82 3.48 7.90
CA PHE A 217 -2.63 2.44 8.92
C PHE A 217 -1.73 2.96 10.06
N THR A 218 -0.59 3.56 9.72
CA THR A 218 0.36 4.11 10.70
C THR A 218 -0.26 5.25 11.53
N ALA A 219 -0.94 6.21 10.89
CA ALA A 219 -1.59 7.34 11.55
C ALA A 219 -2.76 6.91 12.45
N SER A 220 -3.59 5.98 11.98
CA SER A 220 -4.71 5.45 12.75
C SER A 220 -4.26 4.62 13.93
N PHE A 221 -3.24 3.76 13.76
CA PHE A 221 -2.62 3.05 14.86
C PHE A 221 -2.12 4.02 15.94
N ALA A 222 -1.35 5.05 15.54
CA ALA A 222 -0.85 6.05 16.46
C ALA A 222 -1.97 6.79 17.19
N TYR A 223 -3.05 7.15 16.48
CA TYR A 223 -4.22 7.77 17.10
C TYR A 223 -4.85 6.88 18.19
N TYR A 224 -5.11 5.60 17.89
CA TYR A 224 -5.72 4.68 18.84
C TYR A 224 -4.82 4.40 20.05
N TRP A 225 -3.52 4.20 19.80
CA TRP A 225 -2.58 3.88 20.86
C TRP A 225 -2.22 5.12 21.70
N MET A 226 -1.84 6.22 21.07
CA MET A 226 -1.34 7.41 21.77
C MET A 226 -2.45 8.29 22.32
N VAL A 227 -3.54 8.51 21.56
CA VAL A 227 -4.61 9.46 21.92
C VAL A 227 -5.72 8.76 22.69
N LYS A 228 -6.16 7.59 22.24
CA LYS A 228 -7.24 6.85 22.90
C LYS A 228 -6.75 5.94 24.03
N GLY A 229 -5.44 5.68 24.11
CA GLY A 229 -4.84 4.82 25.13
C GLY A 229 -5.29 3.36 25.04
N LEU A 230 -5.63 2.90 23.83
CA LEU A 230 -6.07 1.52 23.61
C LEU A 230 -4.86 0.56 23.62
N PRO A 231 -5.08 -0.73 23.97
CA PRO A 231 -4.06 -1.77 23.80
C PRO A 231 -3.53 -1.83 22.36
N ILE A 232 -2.28 -2.28 22.18
CA ILE A 232 -1.58 -2.29 20.88
C ILE A 232 -2.31 -3.18 19.85
N ASP A 233 -2.79 -4.36 20.27
CA ASP A 233 -3.55 -5.27 19.42
C ASP A 233 -4.89 -4.66 18.97
N VAL A 234 -5.64 -4.06 19.90
CA VAL A 234 -6.88 -3.35 19.60
C VAL A 234 -6.63 -2.15 18.67
N SER A 235 -5.54 -1.41 18.90
CA SER A 235 -5.13 -0.28 18.06
C SER A 235 -4.81 -0.73 16.64
N ALA A 236 -4.12 -1.86 16.47
CA ALA A 236 -3.79 -2.42 15.16
C ALA A 236 -5.03 -2.94 14.42
N SER A 237 -5.96 -3.61 15.12
CA SER A 237 -7.23 -4.04 14.54
C SER A 237 -8.09 -2.86 14.05
N ASN A 238 -8.21 -1.81 14.87
CA ASN A 238 -8.93 -0.59 14.48
C ASN A 238 -8.20 0.14 13.34
N ALA A 239 -6.87 0.17 13.34
CA ALA A 239 -6.08 0.75 12.25
C ALA A 239 -6.35 0.07 10.91
N SER A 240 -6.39 -1.27 10.89
CA SER A 240 -6.72 -2.04 9.68
C SER A 240 -8.12 -1.70 9.15
N LEU A 241 -9.10 -1.56 10.03
CA LEU A 241 -10.46 -1.21 9.63
C LEU A 241 -10.57 0.25 9.17
N SER A 242 -9.91 1.20 9.84
CA SER A 242 -9.80 2.59 9.38
C SER A 242 -9.14 2.67 7.99
N THR A 243 -8.10 1.87 7.74
CA THR A 243 -7.48 1.75 6.41
C THR A 243 -8.44 1.19 5.37
N ALA A 244 -9.32 0.25 5.72
CA ALA A 244 -10.35 -0.26 4.81
C ALA A 244 -11.32 0.85 4.38
N TYR A 245 -11.82 1.66 5.32
CA TYR A 245 -12.64 2.83 4.99
C TYR A 245 -11.92 3.84 4.10
N PHE A 246 -10.62 4.03 4.30
CA PHE A 246 -9.82 4.87 3.40
C PHE A 246 -9.66 4.24 2.01
N CYS A 247 -9.35 2.94 1.94
CA CYS A 247 -9.21 2.24 0.66
C CYS A 247 -10.51 2.24 -0.15
N ASP A 248 -11.67 2.20 0.49
CA ASP A 248 -12.96 2.23 -0.20
C ASP A 248 -13.43 3.65 -0.52
N LEU A 249 -13.45 4.53 0.49
CA LEU A 249 -14.15 5.82 0.45
C LEU A 249 -13.23 7.04 0.55
N GLN A 250 -11.92 6.83 0.69
CA GLN A 250 -10.94 7.87 1.07
C GLN A 250 -11.32 8.62 2.35
N ALA A 251 -12.03 7.95 3.26
CA ALA A 251 -12.51 8.52 4.51
C ALA A 251 -11.50 8.33 5.66
N TYR A 252 -11.34 9.35 6.50
CA TYR A 252 -10.41 9.39 7.63
C TYR A 252 -11.14 9.17 8.95
N VAL A 253 -11.41 7.92 9.32
CA VAL A 253 -12.46 7.60 10.31
C VAL A 253 -11.93 6.92 11.57
N ASP A 254 -12.32 7.45 12.75
CA ASP A 254 -12.26 6.79 14.06
C ASP A 254 -13.35 5.73 14.17
N VAL A 255 -13.03 4.49 13.79
CA VAL A 255 -13.97 3.37 13.77
C VAL A 255 -14.33 2.89 15.19
N HIS A 256 -13.46 3.14 16.17
CA HIS A 256 -13.71 2.76 17.56
C HIS A 256 -14.84 3.59 18.17
N SER A 257 -14.81 4.91 17.96
CA SER A 257 -15.83 5.82 18.52
C SER A 257 -17.17 5.72 17.79
N LEU A 258 -17.18 5.30 16.52
CA LEU A 258 -18.42 5.15 15.76
C LEU A 258 -19.24 3.92 16.18
N GLY A 259 -18.63 2.91 16.82
CA GLY A 259 -19.31 1.69 17.23
C GLY A 259 -20.01 0.95 16.08
N LEU A 260 -19.59 1.22 14.83
CA LEU A 260 -20.21 0.65 13.65
C LEU A 260 -19.81 -0.82 13.51
N THR A 261 -20.80 -1.66 13.19
CA THR A 261 -20.50 -2.96 12.61
C THR A 261 -19.89 -2.71 11.23
N SER A 262 -18.67 -3.20 11.01
CA SER A 262 -18.00 -3.01 9.71
C SER A 262 -18.88 -3.55 8.58
N PRO A 263 -19.12 -2.77 7.50
CA PRO A 263 -19.79 -3.27 6.31
C PRO A 263 -18.89 -4.22 5.51
N TYR A 264 -17.58 -4.21 5.79
CA TYR A 264 -16.60 -4.98 5.06
C TYR A 264 -16.43 -6.37 5.64
N LYS A 265 -16.34 -7.36 4.76
CA LYS A 265 -16.04 -8.73 5.15
C LYS A 265 -14.58 -8.83 5.60
N GLU A 266 -14.38 -9.22 6.85
CA GLU A 266 -13.07 -9.56 7.39
C GLU A 266 -12.47 -10.74 6.62
N THR A 267 -11.17 -10.66 6.32
CA THR A 267 -10.42 -11.74 5.70
C THR A 267 -9.08 -11.92 6.41
N ILE A 268 -8.81 -13.17 6.79
CA ILE A 268 -7.52 -13.64 7.25
C ILE A 268 -7.04 -14.63 6.18
N PRO A 269 -6.30 -14.15 5.19
CA PRO A 269 -5.93 -14.99 4.07
C PRO A 269 -4.99 -16.12 4.48
N GLY A 270 -5.19 -17.27 3.84
CA GLY A 270 -4.30 -18.42 3.96
C GLY A 270 -3.00 -18.23 3.19
N ASP A 271 -2.14 -19.23 3.26
CA ASP A 271 -0.93 -19.28 2.44
C ASP A 271 -1.30 -19.44 0.95
N LEU A 272 -0.98 -18.43 0.14
CA LEU A 272 -1.22 -18.42 -1.31
C LEU A 272 0.02 -18.83 -2.13
N SER A 273 1.10 -19.27 -1.49
CA SER A 273 2.36 -19.64 -2.18
C SER A 273 2.22 -20.77 -3.20
N LEU A 274 1.18 -21.61 -3.06
CA LEU A 274 0.85 -22.69 -3.99
C LEU A 274 -0.24 -22.31 -5.00
N LYS A 275 -0.89 -21.16 -4.82
CA LYS A 275 -1.96 -20.69 -5.69
C LYS A 275 -1.38 -20.14 -6.99
N LYS A 276 -2.15 -20.31 -8.07
CA LYS A 276 -1.76 -19.87 -9.40
C LYS A 276 -2.86 -19.08 -10.09
N ILE A 277 -2.52 -17.89 -10.58
CA ILE A 277 -3.35 -17.09 -11.46
C ILE A 277 -2.91 -17.30 -12.91
N TYR A 278 -3.86 -17.41 -13.83
CA TYR A 278 -3.61 -17.29 -15.27
C TYR A 278 -3.87 -15.85 -15.73
N LEU A 279 -2.90 -15.20 -16.38
CA LEU A 279 -3.03 -13.85 -16.92
C LEU A 279 -3.38 -13.89 -18.41
N ALA A 280 -4.67 -13.73 -18.70
CA ALA A 280 -5.22 -13.62 -20.06
C ALA A 280 -5.22 -12.15 -20.50
N ALA A 281 -4.40 -11.80 -21.47
CA ALA A 281 -4.24 -10.41 -21.92
C ALA A 281 -3.66 -10.34 -23.33
N PRO A 282 -3.92 -9.25 -24.10
CA PRO A 282 -3.17 -8.98 -25.30
C PRO A 282 -1.69 -8.74 -24.98
N PHE A 283 -0.81 -9.04 -25.94
CA PHE A 283 0.62 -8.78 -25.87
C PHE A 283 1.21 -8.42 -27.26
N PHE A 284 0.42 -7.74 -28.08
CA PHE A 284 0.76 -7.44 -29.48
C PHE A 284 1.54 -6.13 -29.64
N THR A 285 1.34 -5.18 -28.73
CA THR A 285 2.00 -3.88 -28.73
C THR A 285 2.95 -3.73 -27.54
N LEU A 286 3.86 -2.76 -27.61
CA LEU A 286 4.72 -2.42 -26.47
C LEU A 286 3.91 -1.99 -25.25
N ALA A 287 2.79 -1.28 -25.45
CA ALA A 287 1.92 -0.86 -24.36
C ALA A 287 1.31 -2.08 -23.64
N ASP A 288 0.84 -3.07 -24.42
CA ASP A 288 0.31 -4.32 -23.87
C ASP A 288 1.37 -5.05 -23.04
N LEU A 289 2.59 -5.21 -23.58
CA LEU A 289 3.69 -5.88 -22.91
C LEU A 289 4.08 -5.20 -21.59
N ILE A 290 4.16 -3.86 -21.58
CA ILE A 290 4.47 -3.10 -20.37
C ILE A 290 3.38 -3.31 -19.31
N LEU A 291 2.10 -3.32 -19.71
CA LEU A 291 0.99 -3.50 -18.77
C LEU A 291 0.94 -4.93 -18.22
N VAL A 292 1.11 -5.95 -19.08
CA VAL A 292 1.22 -7.36 -18.67
C VAL A 292 2.35 -7.54 -17.67
N GLU A 293 3.52 -6.96 -17.91
CA GLU A 293 4.68 -7.05 -17.00
C GLU A 293 4.40 -6.38 -15.65
N LYS A 294 3.75 -5.20 -15.66
CA LYS A 294 3.35 -4.50 -14.43
C LYS A 294 2.37 -5.32 -13.57
N ILE A 295 1.36 -5.91 -14.21
CA ILE A 295 0.37 -6.76 -13.51
C ILE A 295 1.03 -8.03 -12.97
N ARG A 296 1.86 -8.68 -13.78
CA ARG A 296 2.64 -9.86 -13.40
C ARG A 296 3.49 -9.57 -12.15
N ASN A 297 4.23 -8.47 -12.16
CA ASN A 297 5.09 -8.08 -11.04
C ASN A 297 4.28 -7.73 -9.78
N ALA A 298 3.09 -7.13 -9.91
CA ALA A 298 2.21 -6.90 -8.77
C ALA A 298 1.74 -8.21 -8.10
N PHE A 299 1.34 -9.22 -8.88
CA PHE A 299 0.96 -10.53 -8.31
C PHE A 299 2.15 -11.26 -7.66
N LEU A 300 3.32 -11.22 -8.30
CA LEU A 300 4.54 -11.81 -7.73
C LEU A 300 4.96 -11.12 -6.43
N ALA A 301 4.82 -9.79 -6.34
CA ALA A 301 5.08 -9.03 -5.12
C ALA A 301 4.14 -9.41 -3.96
N PHE A 302 2.94 -9.93 -4.27
CA PHE A 302 2.04 -10.53 -3.29
C PHE A 302 2.31 -12.02 -3.04
N GLY A 303 3.35 -12.61 -3.61
CA GLY A 303 3.72 -14.00 -3.36
C GLY A 303 2.81 -15.03 -4.04
N VAL A 304 2.07 -14.63 -5.07
CA VAL A 304 1.20 -15.52 -5.85
C VAL A 304 1.90 -15.94 -7.14
N ASN A 305 1.79 -17.23 -7.50
CA ASN A 305 2.32 -17.69 -8.78
C ASN A 305 1.44 -17.20 -9.93
N ILE A 306 2.07 -16.79 -11.01
CA ILE A 306 1.41 -16.26 -12.20
C ILE A 306 1.87 -17.07 -13.41
N PHE A 307 0.91 -17.48 -14.23
CA PHE A 307 1.16 -18.02 -15.56
C PHE A 307 0.75 -16.95 -16.57
N SER A 308 1.71 -16.49 -17.37
CA SER A 308 1.44 -15.57 -18.49
C SER A 308 1.83 -16.26 -19.79
N PRO A 309 0.93 -16.40 -20.78
CA PRO A 309 1.25 -16.99 -22.08
C PRO A 309 2.50 -16.39 -22.72
N PHE A 310 2.65 -15.07 -22.63
CA PHE A 310 3.82 -14.35 -23.16
C PHE A 310 5.14 -14.82 -22.53
N HIS A 311 5.17 -15.04 -21.21
CA HIS A 311 6.39 -15.38 -20.48
C HIS A 311 6.69 -16.88 -20.51
N GLU A 312 5.65 -17.71 -20.41
CA GLU A 312 5.81 -19.15 -20.15
C GLU A 312 5.81 -19.98 -21.44
N VAL A 313 5.19 -19.46 -22.51
CA VAL A 313 5.07 -20.14 -23.80
C VAL A 313 5.77 -19.37 -24.91
N GLY A 314 5.56 -18.06 -24.98
CA GLY A 314 6.10 -17.18 -26.00
C GLY A 314 5.31 -17.16 -27.31
N LEU A 315 5.80 -16.40 -28.29
CA LEU A 315 5.12 -16.22 -29.58
C LEU A 315 5.23 -17.46 -30.47
N GLY A 316 4.12 -17.92 -31.04
CA GLY A 316 4.13 -18.97 -32.05
C GLY A 316 2.75 -19.22 -32.68
N ILE A 317 2.75 -19.90 -33.83
CA ILE A 317 1.55 -20.23 -34.62
C ILE A 317 1.21 -21.72 -34.60
N ASP A 318 2.02 -22.52 -33.88
CA ASP A 318 1.82 -23.96 -33.80
C ASP A 318 0.73 -24.30 -32.79
N LYS A 319 -0.04 -25.35 -33.07
CA LYS A 319 -1.04 -25.92 -32.17
C LYS A 319 -0.46 -26.23 -30.78
N SER A 320 0.82 -26.56 -30.72
CA SER A 320 1.52 -26.81 -29.45
C SER A 320 1.53 -25.60 -28.50
N VAL A 321 1.46 -24.37 -29.01
CA VAL A 321 1.34 -23.12 -28.22
C VAL A 321 -0.01 -23.11 -27.50
N ALA A 322 -1.11 -23.19 -28.26
CA ALA A 322 -2.46 -23.19 -27.71
C ALA A 322 -2.70 -24.33 -26.69
N LEU A 323 -2.10 -25.51 -26.90
CA LEU A 323 -2.20 -26.61 -25.94
C LEU A 323 -1.49 -26.32 -24.61
N LYS A 324 -0.38 -25.59 -24.62
CA LYS A 324 0.31 -25.17 -23.40
C LYS A 324 -0.47 -24.10 -22.66
N ASP A 325 -1.08 -23.16 -23.39
CA ASP A 325 -1.93 -22.12 -22.81
C ASP A 325 -3.17 -22.72 -22.13
N LEU A 326 -3.86 -23.66 -22.80
CA LEU A 326 -4.98 -24.40 -22.21
C LEU A 326 -4.57 -25.18 -20.96
N LYS A 327 -3.39 -25.80 -20.95
CA LYS A 327 -2.88 -26.46 -19.75
C LYS A 327 -2.61 -25.45 -18.62
N GLY A 328 -2.05 -24.29 -18.95
CA GLY A 328 -1.85 -23.21 -17.99
C GLY A 328 -3.17 -22.75 -17.37
N LEU A 329 -4.22 -22.62 -18.18
CA LEU A 329 -5.58 -22.34 -17.71
C LEU A 329 -6.06 -23.44 -16.77
N ASP A 330 -5.98 -24.71 -17.17
CA ASP A 330 -6.45 -25.85 -16.36
C ASP A 330 -5.80 -25.89 -14.97
N ASP A 331 -4.49 -25.65 -14.92
CA ASP A 331 -3.66 -25.67 -13.70
C ASP A 331 -3.86 -24.42 -12.81
N ALA A 332 -4.60 -23.41 -13.25
CA ALA A 332 -4.82 -22.17 -12.50
C ALA A 332 -6.06 -22.25 -11.57
N ASP A 333 -5.94 -21.63 -10.40
CA ASP A 333 -7.02 -21.46 -9.42
C ASP A 333 -7.99 -20.33 -9.84
N LEU A 334 -7.46 -19.30 -10.50
CA LEU A 334 -8.20 -18.11 -10.93
C LEU A 334 -7.66 -17.59 -12.26
N VAL A 335 -8.53 -16.99 -13.07
CA VAL A 335 -8.15 -16.34 -14.33
C VAL A 335 -8.32 -14.83 -14.20
N PHE A 336 -7.24 -14.08 -14.43
CA PHE A 336 -7.26 -12.63 -14.50
C PHE A 336 -7.26 -12.21 -15.97
N CYS A 337 -8.30 -11.49 -16.41
CA CYS A 337 -8.50 -11.13 -17.81
C CYS A 337 -8.39 -9.62 -18.03
N MET A 338 -7.61 -9.20 -19.02
CA MET A 338 -7.60 -7.83 -19.52
C MET A 338 -8.49 -7.73 -20.77
N PHE A 339 -9.69 -7.16 -20.63
CA PHE A 339 -10.65 -7.07 -21.74
C PHE A 339 -10.51 -5.82 -22.61
N ASP A 340 -9.45 -5.03 -22.40
CA ASP A 340 -9.16 -3.89 -23.26
C ASP A 340 -9.03 -4.32 -24.72
N HIS A 341 -9.69 -3.56 -25.60
CA HIS A 341 -9.76 -3.84 -27.04
C HIS A 341 -10.38 -5.18 -27.46
N LEU A 342 -10.99 -5.93 -26.53
CA LEU A 342 -11.68 -7.21 -26.82
C LEU A 342 -10.81 -8.19 -27.62
N ASP A 343 -9.56 -8.39 -27.18
CA ASP A 343 -8.67 -9.37 -27.78
C ASP A 343 -9.34 -10.75 -27.89
N SER A 344 -9.33 -11.30 -29.10
CA SER A 344 -9.95 -12.59 -29.40
C SER A 344 -9.33 -13.73 -28.61
N GLY A 345 -8.02 -13.70 -28.31
CA GLY A 345 -7.36 -14.71 -27.50
C GLY A 345 -7.92 -14.71 -26.08
N THR A 346 -7.90 -13.55 -25.45
CA THR A 346 -8.45 -13.31 -24.11
C THR A 346 -9.95 -13.69 -24.01
N LEU A 347 -10.74 -13.42 -25.05
CA LEU A 347 -12.16 -13.83 -25.10
C LEU A 347 -12.33 -15.36 -25.17
N ILE A 348 -11.47 -16.06 -25.91
CA ILE A 348 -11.49 -17.54 -25.96
C ILE A 348 -11.04 -18.12 -24.62
N GLU A 349 -9.99 -17.59 -24.02
CA GLU A 349 -9.46 -18.02 -22.72
C GLU A 349 -10.49 -17.82 -21.60
N SER A 350 -11.15 -16.66 -21.56
CA SER A 350 -12.24 -16.39 -20.62
C SER A 350 -13.49 -17.24 -20.87
N GLY A 351 -13.84 -17.51 -22.14
CA GLY A 351 -14.90 -18.46 -22.48
C GLY A 351 -14.59 -19.89 -22.03
N TYR A 352 -13.33 -20.32 -22.14
CA TYR A 352 -12.86 -21.62 -21.64
C TYR A 352 -12.90 -21.67 -20.10
N ALA A 353 -12.46 -20.60 -19.43
CA ALA A 353 -12.54 -20.45 -17.98
C ALA A 353 -14.00 -20.55 -17.48
N LEU A 354 -14.94 -19.90 -18.19
CA LEU A 354 -16.37 -20.03 -17.93
C LEU A 354 -16.85 -21.48 -18.09
N ALA A 355 -16.50 -22.13 -19.20
CA ALA A 355 -16.90 -23.51 -19.47
C ALA A 355 -16.36 -24.52 -18.43
N THR A 356 -15.22 -24.20 -17.81
CA THR A 356 -14.58 -25.00 -16.75
C THR A 356 -14.91 -24.52 -15.33
N ASN A 357 -15.87 -23.59 -15.18
CA ASN A 357 -16.36 -23.06 -13.91
C ASN A 357 -15.28 -22.40 -13.01
N LYS A 358 -14.25 -21.82 -13.65
CA LYS A 358 -13.22 -21.04 -12.96
C LYS A 358 -13.72 -19.64 -12.61
N THR A 359 -13.18 -19.08 -11.53
CA THR A 359 -13.42 -17.68 -11.16
C THR A 359 -12.63 -16.78 -12.12
N ILE A 360 -13.28 -15.74 -12.62
CA ILE A 360 -12.69 -14.76 -13.55
C ILE A 360 -12.76 -13.38 -12.90
N ILE A 361 -11.61 -12.72 -12.78
CA ILE A 361 -11.53 -11.31 -12.43
C ILE A 361 -11.11 -10.55 -13.69
N GLY A 362 -11.98 -9.69 -14.18
CA GLY A 362 -11.74 -8.91 -15.38
C GLY A 362 -11.43 -7.46 -15.08
N TYR A 363 -10.49 -6.91 -15.84
CA TYR A 363 -10.16 -5.48 -15.85
C TYR A 363 -10.29 -4.93 -17.27
N HIS A 364 -10.88 -3.74 -17.42
CA HIS A 364 -10.86 -2.98 -18.68
C HIS A 364 -11.13 -1.49 -18.46
N ARG A 365 -10.62 -0.65 -19.37
CA ARG A 365 -10.92 0.79 -19.44
C ARG A 365 -11.58 1.21 -20.76
N THR A 366 -11.47 0.37 -21.78
CA THR A 366 -11.82 0.73 -23.17
C THR A 366 -13.05 0.00 -23.69
N CYS A 367 -13.55 -0.98 -22.95
CA CYS A 367 -14.71 -1.77 -23.32
C CYS A 367 -15.95 -1.30 -22.54
N ASN A 368 -17.13 -1.63 -23.05
CA ASN A 368 -18.36 -1.55 -22.28
C ASN A 368 -18.76 -2.96 -21.81
N ASP A 369 -19.34 -3.08 -20.63
CA ASP A 369 -19.73 -4.37 -20.06
C ASP A 369 -20.74 -5.14 -20.93
N ASP A 370 -21.54 -4.45 -21.76
CA ASP A 370 -22.50 -5.09 -22.68
C ASP A 370 -21.80 -6.01 -23.71
N LYS A 371 -20.53 -5.74 -24.03
CA LYS A 371 -19.74 -6.58 -24.95
C LYS A 371 -19.30 -7.89 -24.31
N LEU A 372 -19.32 -7.98 -22.98
CA LEU A 372 -18.94 -9.16 -22.21
C LEU A 372 -20.17 -9.95 -21.74
N LEU A 373 -21.38 -9.64 -22.25
CA LEU A 373 -22.64 -10.30 -21.87
C LEU A 373 -22.57 -11.82 -21.96
N MET A 374 -21.85 -12.38 -22.93
CA MET A 374 -21.69 -13.83 -23.08
C MET A 374 -20.92 -14.49 -21.93
N LEU A 375 -20.15 -13.73 -21.16
CA LEU A 375 -19.44 -14.18 -19.96
C LEU A 375 -20.26 -14.03 -18.67
N SER A 376 -21.37 -13.27 -18.72
CA SER A 376 -22.23 -13.01 -17.54
C SER A 376 -22.80 -14.24 -16.83
N PRO A 377 -23.03 -15.41 -17.48
CA PRO A 377 -23.42 -16.63 -16.76
C PRO A 377 -22.30 -17.24 -15.90
N GLY A 378 -21.04 -16.83 -16.11
CA GLY A 378 -19.88 -17.33 -15.38
C GLY A 378 -19.64 -16.61 -14.05
N LYS A 379 -18.60 -17.04 -13.33
CA LYS A 379 -18.11 -16.37 -12.11
C LYS A 379 -17.20 -15.20 -12.45
N LEU A 380 -17.74 -14.25 -13.21
CA LEU A 380 -17.01 -13.07 -13.67
C LEU A 380 -17.32 -11.87 -12.77
N THR A 381 -16.28 -11.19 -12.28
CA THR A 381 -16.39 -9.85 -11.68
C THR A 381 -15.55 -8.88 -12.49
N LEU A 382 -16.12 -7.74 -12.91
CA LEU A 382 -15.46 -6.74 -13.74
C LEU A 382 -15.12 -5.50 -12.92
N PHE A 383 -13.96 -4.92 -13.22
CA PHE A 383 -13.44 -3.70 -12.60
C PHE A 383 -12.86 -2.76 -13.65
N ASP A 384 -13.01 -1.45 -13.43
CA ASP A 384 -12.40 -0.39 -14.23
C ASP A 384 -11.13 0.22 -13.58
N ASN A 385 -10.85 -0.16 -12.32
CA ASN A 385 -9.66 0.19 -11.58
C ASN A 385 -8.72 -1.01 -11.45
N LEU A 386 -7.50 -0.88 -11.97
CA LEU A 386 -6.56 -2.01 -12.04
C LEU A 386 -6.15 -2.52 -10.66
N THR A 387 -5.94 -1.61 -9.72
CA THR A 387 -5.50 -1.96 -8.36
C THR A 387 -6.60 -2.72 -7.62
N THR A 388 -7.84 -2.28 -7.78
CA THR A 388 -9.02 -2.96 -7.24
C THR A 388 -9.16 -4.36 -7.84
N ALA A 389 -9.05 -4.49 -9.17
CA ALA A 389 -9.08 -5.79 -9.83
C ALA A 389 -8.02 -6.76 -9.27
N ILE A 390 -6.77 -6.30 -9.12
CA ILE A 390 -5.68 -7.11 -8.57
C ILE A 390 -5.98 -7.56 -7.12
N TYR A 391 -6.47 -6.66 -6.27
CA TYR A 391 -6.84 -7.01 -4.89
C TYR A 391 -7.98 -8.02 -4.84
N HIS A 392 -9.01 -7.84 -5.67
CA HIS A 392 -10.11 -8.80 -5.76
C HIS A 392 -9.66 -10.15 -6.31
N ALA A 393 -8.66 -10.22 -7.19
CA ALA A 393 -8.06 -11.48 -7.58
C ALA A 393 -7.40 -12.18 -6.38
N ILE A 394 -6.62 -11.47 -5.57
CA ILE A 394 -6.02 -12.03 -4.35
C ILE A 394 -7.08 -12.51 -3.35
N TRP A 395 -8.14 -11.74 -3.13
CA TRP A 395 -9.19 -12.09 -2.18
C TRP A 395 -10.12 -13.23 -2.62
N ASN A 396 -10.07 -13.63 -3.90
CA ASN A 396 -10.87 -14.72 -4.47
C ASN A 396 -10.06 -15.99 -4.80
N LEU A 397 -8.77 -16.03 -4.44
CA LEU A 397 -7.91 -17.23 -4.47
C LEU A 397 -8.14 -18.15 -3.26
#